data_AF-A0A1E3R3A5-F1
#
_entry.id   AF-A0A1E3R3A5-F1
#
_cell.length_a   1.000
_cell.length_b   1.000
_cell.length_c   1.000
_cell.angle_alpha   90.00
_cell.angle_beta   90.00
_cell.angle_gamma   90.00
#
_symmetry.space_group_name_H-M   'P 1'
#
loop_
_entity.id
_entity.type
_entity.pdbx_description
1 polymer ?
#
loop_
_entity_poly.entity_id
_entity_poly.type
_entity_poly.pdbx_seq_one_letter_code
_entity_poly.pdbx_strand_id
1 'polypeptide(L)'
;NEQLRQVLGLLAAGQGDGLVVAKMDRLARSVGHADEILQAAQRQGWALVILDINVDLTTPSGEAMANMLATFAQFERRMISQRTKDALAATKRRGTRLGPKPKAPAGVIRRIVMDRNAGMSFDRIARALTTEGVLTPAGRPVPWQSSTVRRIYQYATAAKQPEQVTA
;
A
#
# COMPACT_ATOMS: atom_id res chain seq x y z
N ASN A 1 -2.67 -21.21 1.14
CA ASN A 1 -3.11 -22.61 1.10
C ASN A 1 -4.38 -22.70 1.94
N GLU A 2 -5.48 -23.20 1.39
CA GLU A 2 -6.78 -23.30 2.08
C GLU A 2 -6.73 -24.30 3.25
N GLN A 3 -6.03 -25.42 3.06
CA GLN A 3 -5.82 -26.42 4.10
C GLN A 3 -5.10 -25.85 5.33
N LEU A 4 -4.05 -25.03 5.13
CA LEU A 4 -3.35 -24.36 6.24
C LEU A 4 -4.29 -23.45 7.03
N ARG A 5 -5.16 -22.69 6.35
CA ARG A 5 -6.13 -21.82 7.03
C ARG A 5 -7.10 -22.62 7.88
N GLN A 6 -7.57 -23.76 7.36
CA GLN A 6 -8.44 -24.65 8.10
C GLN A 6 -7.75 -25.17 9.38
N VAL A 7 -6.52 -25.66 9.26
CA VAL A 7 -5.75 -26.16 10.41
C VAL A 7 -5.49 -25.06 11.44
N LEU A 8 -5.10 -23.86 11.02
CA LEU A 8 -4.94 -22.71 11.93
C LEU A 8 -6.27 -22.33 12.62
N GLY A 9 -7.40 -22.51 11.93
CA GLY A 9 -8.73 -22.33 12.51
C GLY A 9 -9.05 -23.36 13.60
N LEU A 10 -8.69 -24.63 13.40
CA LEU A 10 -8.84 -25.69 14.40
C LEU A 10 -8.01 -25.39 15.65
N LEU A 11 -6.76 -24.97 15.48
CA LEU A 11 -5.87 -24.58 16.59
C LEU A 11 -6.42 -23.39 17.37
N ALA A 12 -6.90 -22.36 16.67
CA ALA A 12 -7.50 -21.19 17.30
C ALA A 12 -8.80 -21.51 18.06
N ALA A 13 -9.52 -22.57 17.66
CA ALA A 13 -10.70 -23.08 18.36
C ALA A 13 -10.36 -24.04 19.51
N GLY A 14 -9.07 -24.28 19.79
CA GLY A 14 -8.63 -25.23 20.82
C GLY A 14 -8.87 -26.70 20.45
N GLN A 15 -9.07 -27.00 19.17
CA GLN A 15 -9.31 -28.37 18.67
C GLN A 15 -8.01 -29.10 18.31
N GLY A 16 -6.86 -28.56 18.70
CA GLY A 16 -5.55 -29.19 18.56
C GLY A 16 -4.48 -28.47 19.36
N ASP A 17 -3.45 -29.21 19.75
CA ASP A 17 -2.40 -28.73 20.67
C ASP A 17 -1.17 -28.18 19.94
N GLY A 18 -1.06 -28.41 18.63
CA GLY A 18 0.09 -27.93 17.87
C GLY A 18 0.08 -28.26 16.38
N LEU A 19 1.07 -27.71 15.69
CA LEU A 19 1.30 -27.84 14.26
C LEU A 19 2.74 -28.27 13.99
N VAL A 20 2.91 -29.37 13.27
CA VAL A 20 4.21 -29.83 12.77
C VAL A 20 4.26 -29.61 11.26
N VAL A 21 5.30 -28.93 10.78
CA VAL A 21 5.48 -28.64 9.36
C VAL A 21 6.85 -29.11 8.91
N ALA A 22 6.88 -29.82 7.77
CA ALA A 22 8.13 -30.32 7.20
C ALA A 22 9.06 -29.20 6.73
N LYS A 23 8.51 -28.12 6.17
CA LYS A 23 9.28 -27.00 5.64
C LYS A 23 8.63 -25.64 5.87
N MET A 24 9.43 -24.60 6.08
CA MET A 24 8.95 -23.22 6.30
C MET A 24 8.14 -22.68 5.11
N ASP A 25 8.52 -22.99 3.86
CA ASP A 25 7.81 -22.52 2.66
C ASP A 25 6.38 -23.09 2.55
N ARG A 26 6.10 -24.20 3.23
CA ARG A 26 4.76 -24.79 3.35
C ARG A 26 3.89 -24.10 4.41
N LEU A 27 4.54 -23.47 5.40
CA LEU A 27 3.87 -22.69 6.43
C LEU A 27 3.60 -21.26 5.97
N ALA A 28 4.55 -20.61 5.30
CA ALA A 28 4.44 -19.21 4.96
C ALA A 28 5.04 -18.81 3.62
N ARG A 29 4.38 -17.85 2.96
CA ARG A 29 4.80 -17.29 1.66
C ARG A 29 5.75 -16.09 1.79
N SER A 30 5.99 -15.62 3.00
CA SER A 30 6.92 -14.55 3.32
C SER A 30 7.36 -14.67 4.77
N VAL A 31 8.52 -14.10 5.11
CA VAL A 31 9.01 -14.02 6.49
C VAL A 31 7.99 -13.30 7.39
N GLY A 32 7.31 -12.30 6.83
CA GLY A 32 6.23 -11.62 7.54
C GLY A 32 5.04 -12.50 7.90
N HIS A 33 4.61 -13.38 7.00
CA HIS A 33 3.53 -14.32 7.29
C HIS A 33 3.97 -15.43 8.26
N ALA A 34 5.26 -15.81 8.25
CA ALA A 34 5.82 -16.73 9.24
C ALA A 34 5.80 -16.12 10.65
N ASP A 35 6.22 -14.86 10.79
CA ASP A 35 6.18 -14.10 12.06
C ASP A 35 4.74 -14.01 12.62
N GLU A 36 3.75 -13.77 11.77
CA GLU A 36 2.34 -13.72 12.19
C GLU A 36 1.85 -15.05 12.78
N ILE A 37 2.25 -16.18 12.18
CA ILE A 37 1.92 -17.53 12.65
C ILE A 37 2.67 -17.85 13.94
N LEU A 38 3.97 -17.55 14.01
CA LEU A 38 4.80 -17.75 15.21
C LEU A 38 4.20 -17.00 16.41
N GLN A 39 3.84 -15.73 16.23
CA GLN A 39 3.22 -14.97 17.31
C GLN A 39 1.81 -15.47 17.65
N ALA A 40 1.06 -16.00 16.69
CA ALA A 40 -0.23 -16.63 16.98
C ALA A 40 -0.04 -17.88 17.85
N ALA A 41 0.96 -18.72 17.55
CA ALA A 41 1.34 -19.89 18.35
C ALA A 41 1.62 -19.50 19.80
N GLN A 42 2.52 -18.53 19.99
CA GLN A 42 2.91 -18.06 21.32
C GLN A 42 1.74 -17.45 22.10
N ARG A 43 0.90 -16.63 21.44
CA ARG A 43 -0.25 -15.99 22.10
C ARG A 43 -1.36 -16.97 22.48
N GLN A 44 -1.57 -18.00 21.67
CA GLN A 44 -2.66 -18.96 21.85
C GLN A 44 -2.21 -20.23 22.58
N GLY A 45 -0.91 -20.43 22.76
CA GLY A 45 -0.33 -21.53 23.54
C GLY A 45 -0.26 -22.88 22.82
N TRP A 46 -0.43 -22.93 21.50
CA TRP A 46 -0.24 -24.17 20.73
C TRP A 46 1.21 -24.31 20.24
N ALA A 47 1.70 -25.56 20.20
CA ALA A 47 3.06 -25.88 19.79
C ALA A 47 3.26 -25.68 18.29
N LEU A 48 4.42 -25.16 17.88
CA LEU A 48 4.81 -25.08 16.49
C LEU A 48 6.19 -25.70 16.30
N VAL A 49 6.25 -26.69 15.42
CA VAL A 49 7.48 -27.39 15.04
C VAL A 49 7.69 -27.28 13.53
N ILE A 50 8.86 -26.82 13.12
CA ILE A 50 9.26 -26.66 11.72
C ILE A 50 10.59 -27.39 11.52
N LEU A 51 10.52 -28.52 10.79
CA LEU A 51 11.58 -29.52 10.76
C LEU A 51 12.81 -29.09 9.95
N ASP A 52 12.66 -28.30 8.89
CA ASP A 52 13.76 -27.91 7.99
C ASP A 52 14.68 -26.83 8.55
N ILE A 53 14.23 -26.10 9.57
CA ILE A 53 14.95 -24.99 10.19
C ILE A 53 15.13 -25.15 11.71
N ASN A 54 14.83 -26.33 12.25
CA ASN A 54 14.92 -26.64 13.68
C ASN A 54 14.21 -25.61 14.57
N VAL A 55 13.02 -25.16 14.18
CA VAL A 55 12.17 -24.33 15.04
C VAL A 55 11.23 -25.27 15.78
N ASP A 56 11.41 -25.38 17.09
CA ASP A 56 10.51 -26.07 18.00
C ASP A 56 10.21 -25.14 19.18
N LEU A 57 9.00 -24.56 19.19
CA LEU A 57 8.58 -23.62 20.23
C LEU A 57 8.39 -24.26 21.61
N THR A 58 8.58 -25.58 21.74
CA THR A 58 8.59 -26.27 23.05
C THR A 58 9.99 -26.34 23.68
N THR A 59 11.02 -25.83 22.98
CA THR A 59 12.42 -25.88 23.43
C THR A 59 13.04 -24.47 23.52
N PRO A 60 13.93 -24.18 24.50
CA PRO A 60 14.59 -22.88 24.59
C PRO A 60 15.38 -22.49 23.32
N SER A 61 16.03 -23.46 22.67
CA SER A 61 16.78 -23.23 21.43
C SER A 61 15.85 -22.89 20.26
N GLY A 62 14.70 -23.56 20.15
CA GLY A 62 13.72 -23.28 19.11
C GLY A 62 12.99 -21.95 19.32
N GLU A 63 12.71 -21.57 20.57
CA GLU A 63 12.23 -20.22 20.90
C GLU A 63 13.25 -19.14 20.51
N ALA A 64 14.53 -19.35 20.79
CA ALA A 64 15.58 -18.42 20.39
C ALA A 64 15.67 -18.26 18.87
N MET A 65 15.59 -19.37 18.12
CA MET A 65 15.56 -19.35 16.65
C MET A 65 14.33 -18.60 16.11
N ALA A 66 13.15 -18.85 16.69
CA ALA A 66 11.93 -18.14 16.33
C ALA A 66 12.05 -16.61 16.55
N ASN A 67 12.65 -16.18 17.66
CA ASN A 67 12.88 -14.76 17.95
C ASN A 67 13.88 -14.12 16.99
N MET A 68 14.92 -14.85 16.58
CA MET A 68 15.85 -14.38 15.53
C MET A 68 15.12 -14.21 14.20
N LEU A 69 14.31 -15.19 13.79
CA LEU A 69 13.51 -15.11 12.56
C LEU A 69 12.54 -13.92 12.58
N ALA A 70 11.84 -13.70 13.70
CA ALA A 70 10.98 -12.54 13.89
C ALA A 70 11.76 -11.23 13.77
N THR A 71 12.96 -11.16 14.36
CA THR A 71 13.84 -9.98 14.27
C THR A 71 14.25 -9.70 12.82
N PHE A 72 14.68 -10.73 12.07
CA PHE A 72 15.01 -10.59 10.66
C PHE A 72 13.80 -10.20 9.80
N ALA A 73 12.62 -10.75 10.10
CA ALA A 73 11.37 -10.37 9.44
C ALA A 73 11.08 -8.87 9.58
N GLN A 74 11.22 -8.35 10.80
CA GLN A 74 11.01 -6.93 11.08
C GLN A 74 12.06 -6.06 10.41
N PHE A 75 13.33 -6.49 10.41
CA PHE A 75 14.41 -5.82 9.70
C PHE A 75 14.13 -5.71 8.20
N GLU A 76 13.76 -6.82 7.55
CA GLU A 76 13.45 -6.83 6.12
C GLU A 76 12.26 -5.92 5.79
N ARG A 77 11.18 -5.98 6.58
CA ARG A 77 10.01 -5.10 6.43
C ARG A 77 10.43 -3.62 6.50
N ARG A 78 11.30 -3.26 7.44
CA ARG A 78 11.84 -1.89 7.58
C ARG A 78 12.72 -1.51 6.38
N MET A 79 13.59 -2.40 5.92
CA MET A 79 14.45 -2.16 4.76
C MET A 79 13.66 -1.93 3.47
N ILE A 80 12.60 -2.71 3.21
CA ILE A 80 11.70 -2.50 2.08
C ILE A 80 11.01 -1.14 2.18
N SER A 81 10.50 -0.80 3.36
CA SER A 81 9.88 0.52 3.61
C SER A 81 10.86 1.66 3.35
N GLN A 82 12.09 1.52 3.83
CA GLN A 82 13.13 2.53 3.67
C GLN A 82 13.48 2.74 2.20
N ARG A 83 13.77 1.66 1.45
CA ARG A 83 14.03 1.73 0.01
C ARG A 83 12.88 2.41 -0.76
N THR A 84 11.64 2.11 -0.40
CA THR A 84 10.46 2.72 -1.02
C THR A 84 10.42 4.23 -0.74
N LYS A 85 10.65 4.64 0.51
CA LYS A 85 10.71 6.06 0.89
C LYS A 85 11.83 6.79 0.15
N ASP A 86 13.00 6.18 0.04
CA ASP A 86 14.15 6.76 -0.64
C ASP A 86 13.88 6.92 -2.15
N ALA A 87 13.27 5.92 -2.78
CA ALA A 87 12.85 5.99 -4.18
C ALA A 87 11.81 7.10 -4.41
N LEU A 88 10.82 7.23 -3.52
CA LEU A 88 9.81 8.30 -3.57
C LEU A 88 10.45 9.67 -3.35
N ALA A 89 11.39 9.80 -2.42
CA ALA A 89 12.12 11.04 -2.16
C ALA A 89 12.96 11.45 -3.37
N ALA A 90 13.68 10.51 -4.00
CA ALA A 90 14.42 10.76 -5.23
C ALA A 90 13.49 11.16 -6.39
N THR A 91 12.34 10.50 -6.53
CA THR A 91 11.31 10.84 -7.53
C THR A 91 10.77 12.26 -7.32
N LYS A 92 10.51 12.63 -6.07
CA LYS A 92 10.09 13.99 -5.68
C LYS A 92 11.18 15.03 -5.98
N ARG A 93 12.46 14.72 -5.70
CA ARG A 93 13.61 15.59 -6.02
C ARG A 93 13.76 15.82 -7.52
N ARG A 94 13.49 14.81 -8.35
CA ARG A 94 13.42 14.92 -9.82
C ARG A 94 12.20 15.70 -10.33
N GLY A 95 11.39 16.30 -9.43
CA GLY A 95 10.16 17.02 -9.79
C GLY A 95 9.03 16.12 -10.30
N THR A 96 9.19 14.80 -10.28
CA THR A 96 8.16 13.88 -10.73
C THR A 96 7.06 13.80 -9.68
N ARG A 97 5.85 14.19 -10.06
CA ARG A 97 4.71 14.21 -9.16
C ARG A 97 4.26 12.79 -8.83
N LEU A 98 4.15 12.51 -7.53
CA LEU A 98 3.69 11.22 -7.00
C LEU A 98 2.15 11.16 -6.99
N GLY A 99 1.60 9.95 -7.19
CA GLY A 99 0.17 9.68 -7.14
C GLY A 99 -0.51 9.56 -8.52
N PRO A 100 -1.79 9.14 -8.54
CA PRO A 100 -2.50 8.85 -9.78
C PRO A 100 -2.83 10.12 -10.56
N LYS A 101 -2.70 10.03 -11.89
CA LYS A 101 -3.14 11.09 -12.83
C LYS A 101 -4.66 11.30 -12.68
N PRO A 102 -5.16 12.55 -12.61
CA PRO A 102 -6.60 12.79 -12.62
C PRO A 102 -7.25 12.20 -13.88
N LYS A 103 -8.27 11.37 -13.70
CA LYS A 103 -9.00 10.70 -14.78
C LYS A 103 -10.11 11.62 -15.35
N ALA A 104 -9.74 12.77 -15.92
CA ALA A 104 -10.70 13.65 -16.60
C ALA A 104 -10.50 13.59 -18.12
N PRO A 105 -11.55 13.70 -18.94
CA PRO A 105 -11.39 13.81 -20.39
C PRO A 105 -10.49 15.00 -20.76
N ALA A 106 -9.65 14.84 -21.79
CA ALA A 106 -8.69 15.87 -22.20
C ALA A 106 -9.35 17.23 -22.50
N GLY A 107 -10.56 17.23 -23.06
CA GLY A 107 -11.34 18.44 -23.30
C GLY A 107 -11.70 19.19 -22.01
N VAL A 108 -12.11 18.47 -20.97
CA VAL A 108 -12.44 19.04 -19.65
C VAL A 108 -11.19 19.61 -18.98
N ILE A 109 -10.06 18.91 -19.08
CA ILE A 109 -8.78 19.39 -18.56
C ILE A 109 -8.38 20.71 -19.25
N ARG A 110 -8.42 20.75 -20.59
CA ARG A 110 -8.10 21.96 -21.36
C ARG A 110 -8.97 23.14 -20.96
N ARG A 111 -10.28 22.91 -20.84
CA ARG A 111 -11.23 23.91 -20.39
C ARG A 111 -10.90 24.45 -19.00
N ILE A 112 -10.68 23.58 -18.02
CA ILE A 112 -10.29 23.99 -16.66
C ILE A 112 -9.04 24.87 -16.68
N VAL A 113 -8.05 24.55 -17.52
CA VAL A 113 -6.84 25.36 -17.66
C VAL A 113 -7.13 26.72 -18.29
N MET A 114 -7.92 26.76 -19.37
CA MET A 114 -8.28 28.01 -20.04
C MET A 114 -9.09 28.94 -19.13
N ASP A 115 -10.15 28.44 -18.50
CA ASP A 115 -11.01 29.22 -17.62
C ASP A 115 -10.23 29.78 -16.43
N ARG A 116 -9.30 28.98 -15.88
CA ARG A 116 -8.44 29.42 -14.79
C ARG A 116 -7.44 30.48 -15.23
N ASN A 117 -6.82 30.33 -16.40
CA ASN A 117 -5.90 31.33 -16.96
C ASN A 117 -6.61 32.63 -17.35
N ALA A 118 -7.90 32.58 -17.67
CA ALA A 118 -8.76 33.74 -17.89
C ALA A 118 -9.21 34.42 -16.58
N GLY A 119 -8.72 33.98 -15.42
CA GLY A 119 -8.97 34.61 -14.12
C GLY A 119 -10.16 34.05 -13.33
N MET A 120 -10.86 33.02 -13.83
CA MET A 120 -11.97 32.44 -13.07
C MET A 120 -11.48 31.75 -11.79
N SER A 121 -12.25 31.87 -10.71
CA SER A 121 -12.01 31.14 -9.47
C SER A 121 -12.32 29.64 -9.64
N PHE A 122 -11.65 28.78 -8.86
CA PHE A 122 -11.93 27.34 -8.90
C PHE A 122 -13.39 27.01 -8.58
N ASP A 123 -14.02 27.77 -7.69
CA ASP A 123 -15.45 27.63 -7.36
C ASP A 123 -16.34 27.99 -8.55
N ARG A 124 -16.00 29.05 -9.29
CA ARG A 124 -16.77 29.46 -10.47
C ARG A 124 -16.68 28.41 -11.58
N ILE A 125 -15.49 27.87 -11.80
CA ILE A 125 -15.26 26.79 -12.77
C ILE A 125 -16.03 25.53 -12.37
N ALA A 126 -15.97 25.14 -11.09
CA ALA A 126 -16.71 23.98 -10.58
C ALA A 126 -18.22 24.14 -10.75
N ARG A 127 -18.77 25.32 -10.43
CA ARG A 127 -20.19 25.61 -10.65
C ARG A 127 -20.57 25.52 -12.12
N ALA A 128 -19.80 26.13 -13.02
CA ALA A 128 -20.06 26.08 -14.46
C ALA A 128 -20.09 24.64 -15.00
N LEU A 129 -19.08 23.83 -14.66
CA LEU A 129 -19.04 22.42 -15.06
C LEU A 129 -20.23 21.61 -14.52
N THR A 130 -20.72 21.96 -13.33
CA THR A 130 -21.90 21.32 -12.73
C THR A 130 -23.18 21.71 -13.45
N THR A 131 -23.39 23.01 -13.68
CA THR A 131 -24.57 23.55 -14.36
C THR A 131 -24.70 23.00 -15.79
N GLU A 132 -23.58 22.77 -16.46
CA GLU A 132 -23.53 22.23 -17.82
C GLU A 132 -23.56 20.69 -17.89
N GLY A 133 -23.71 20.00 -16.75
CA GLY A 133 -23.86 18.55 -16.72
C GLY A 133 -22.59 17.77 -17.07
N VAL A 134 -21.40 18.39 -16.97
CA VAL A 134 -20.14 17.71 -17.28
C VAL A 134 -19.87 16.62 -16.23
N LEU A 135 -19.66 15.38 -16.66
CA LEU A 135 -19.35 14.28 -15.76
C LEU A 135 -18.02 14.48 -15.03
N THR A 136 -18.01 14.15 -13.73
CA THR A 136 -16.80 14.21 -12.91
C THR A 136 -15.79 13.12 -13.30
N PRO A 137 -14.52 13.21 -12.86
CA PRO A 137 -13.50 12.19 -13.12
C PRO A 137 -13.86 10.77 -12.63
N ALA A 138 -14.84 10.65 -11.73
CA ALA A 138 -15.37 9.37 -11.25
C ALA A 138 -16.44 8.78 -12.18
N GLY A 139 -16.80 9.46 -13.27
CA GLY A 139 -17.86 9.06 -14.19
C GLY A 139 -19.27 9.22 -13.63
N ARG A 140 -19.43 9.95 -12.51
CA ARG A 140 -20.73 10.14 -11.84
C ARG A 140 -21.29 11.55 -12.08
N PRO A 141 -22.62 11.71 -12.20
CA PRO A 141 -23.29 13.00 -12.34
C PRO A 141 -23.45 13.66 -10.96
N VAL A 142 -22.32 13.96 -10.31
CA VAL A 142 -22.29 14.64 -9.02
C VAL A 142 -21.73 16.06 -9.19
N PRO A 143 -22.11 17.03 -8.33
CA PRO A 143 -21.57 18.37 -8.40
C PRO A 143 -20.04 18.39 -8.34
N TRP A 144 -19.43 19.21 -9.20
CA TRP A 144 -17.99 19.42 -9.20
C TRP A 144 -17.56 20.14 -7.92
N GLN A 145 -16.49 19.62 -7.33
CA GLN A 145 -15.85 20.22 -6.17
C GLN A 145 -14.67 21.09 -6.63
N SER A 146 -14.53 22.28 -6.05
CA SER A 146 -13.44 23.21 -6.35
C SER A 146 -12.06 22.63 -6.09
N SER A 147 -11.94 21.75 -5.08
CA SER A 147 -10.72 21.00 -4.78
C SER A 147 -10.32 20.05 -5.93
N THR A 148 -11.30 19.42 -6.59
CA THR A 148 -11.08 18.57 -7.76
C THR A 148 -10.62 19.38 -8.96
N VAL A 149 -11.26 20.52 -9.23
CA VAL A 149 -10.85 21.45 -10.30
C VAL A 149 -9.43 21.95 -10.05
N ARG A 150 -9.12 22.40 -8.82
CA ARG A 150 -7.78 22.85 -8.43
C ARG A 150 -6.73 21.77 -8.65
N ARG A 151 -7.02 20.53 -8.22
CA ARG A 151 -6.10 19.39 -8.39
C ARG A 151 -5.83 19.08 -9.86
N ILE A 152 -6.86 19.09 -10.70
CA ILE A 152 -6.72 18.88 -12.15
C ILE A 152 -5.90 20.00 -12.80
N TYR A 153 -6.21 21.26 -12.48
CA TYR A 153 -5.46 22.41 -12.99
C TYR A 153 -3.97 22.30 -12.64
N GLN A 154 -3.65 22.11 -11.36
CA GLN A 154 -2.28 21.96 -10.88
C GLN A 154 -1.56 20.78 -11.56
N TYR A 155 -2.29 19.70 -11.86
CA TYR A 155 -1.71 18.54 -12.54
C TYR A 155 -1.37 18.87 -13.99
N ALA A 156 -2.28 19.54 -14.70
CA ALA A 156 -2.12 19.90 -16.11
C ALA A 156 -1.03 20.95 -16.34
N THR A 157 -0.85 21.90 -15.41
CA THR A 157 0.16 22.97 -15.54
C THR A 157 1.55 22.55 -15.08
N ALA A 158 1.64 21.69 -14.06
CA ALA A 158 2.93 21.15 -13.62
C ALA A 158 3.59 20.25 -14.69
N ALA A 159 2.81 19.57 -15.53
CA ALA A 159 3.33 18.74 -16.62
C ALA A 159 3.99 19.54 -17.75
N LYS A 160 3.81 20.87 -17.81
CA LYS A 160 4.42 21.78 -18.81
C LYS A 160 5.75 22.41 -18.36
N GLN A 161 6.28 22.10 -17.18
CA GLN A 161 7.56 22.66 -16.68
C GLN A 161 8.69 21.62 -16.48
N PRO A 162 9.25 20.94 -17.51
CA PRO A 162 10.44 20.11 -17.31
C PRO A 162 11.78 20.69 -17.82
N GLU A 163 11.91 21.96 -18.25
CA GLU A 163 13.13 22.42 -18.97
C GLU A 163 13.82 23.72 -18.50
N GLN A 164 13.74 24.11 -17.22
CA GLN A 164 14.57 25.22 -16.74
C GLN A 164 15.16 24.98 -15.34
N VAL A 165 16.05 23.98 -15.21
CA VAL A 165 17.14 24.02 -14.22
C VAL A 165 18.31 23.17 -14.74
N THR A 166 19.10 23.72 -15.66
CA THR A 166 20.53 23.37 -15.79
C THR A 166 21.26 24.57 -16.39
N ALA A 167 21.85 25.35 -15.50
CA ALA A 167 22.95 26.27 -15.77
C ALA A 167 23.94 26.10 -14.61
#